data_AF-A0A938LHA4-F1
#
_entry.id   AF-A0A938LHA4-F1
#
_cell.length_a   1.000
_cell.length_b   1.000
_cell.length_c   1.000
_cell.angle_alpha   90.00
_cell.angle_beta   90.00
_cell.angle_gamma   90.00
#
_symmetry.space_group_name_H-M   'P 1'
#
loop_
_entity.id
_entity.type
_entity.pdbx_description
1 polymer ?
#
loop_
_entity_poly.entity_id
_entity_poly.type
_entity_poly.pdbx_seq_one_letter_code
_entity_poly.pdbx_strand_id
1 'polypeptide(L)'
;MSPKVLNLILRVLDANGDAVFGREEISAWPKGDFEEALRIGLLEEAAPAEEVVCPGCEEACLEEVHFVYGDRPEDTRAYVICGRRDDIGRVPIPLDMLDRWAINKSRLETLQRGMGRKKEEEPVSMRGFIEQHCLPVGPGRAQQLATRILQEARRTPPRLRLPPSTNKATGNRKKFFHPSDLRARWPRYKQVVPTLPDLK
;
A
#
# COMPACT_ATOMS: atom_id res chain seq x y z
N MET A 1 7.67 2.80 5.76
CA MET A 1 8.03 2.39 4.41
C MET A 1 7.22 3.22 3.44
N SER A 2 7.87 4.01 2.60
CA SER A 2 7.20 4.85 1.62
C SER A 2 6.49 4.01 0.55
N PRO A 3 5.41 4.53 -0.05
CA PRO A 3 4.74 3.87 -1.18
C PRO A 3 5.67 3.66 -2.39
N LYS A 4 6.76 4.43 -2.51
CA LYS A 4 7.71 4.31 -3.62
C LYS A 4 8.53 3.02 -3.51
N VAL A 5 9.10 2.76 -2.33
CA VAL A 5 9.88 1.53 -2.08
C VAL A 5 8.99 0.30 -2.18
N LEU A 6 7.79 0.32 -1.62
CA LEU A 6 6.86 -0.80 -1.76
C LEU A 6 6.53 -1.09 -3.24
N ASN A 7 6.30 -0.06 -4.05
CA ASN A 7 6.06 -0.26 -5.48
C ASN A 7 7.29 -0.77 -6.23
N LEU A 8 8.51 -0.33 -5.87
CA LEU A 8 9.75 -0.86 -6.44
C LEU A 8 9.86 -2.35 -6.15
N ILE A 9 9.69 -2.73 -4.88
CA ILE A 9 9.71 -4.11 -4.39
C ILE A 9 8.74 -4.99 -5.17
N LEU A 10 7.48 -4.54 -5.32
CA LEU A 10 6.46 -5.28 -6.07
C LEU A 10 6.80 -5.42 -7.56
N ARG A 11 7.34 -4.36 -8.19
CA ARG A 11 7.73 -4.40 -9.60
C ARG A 11 8.87 -5.37 -9.87
N VAL A 12 9.89 -5.40 -9.01
CA VAL A 12 11.02 -6.33 -9.16
C VAL A 12 10.53 -7.77 -8.99
N LEU A 13 9.65 -8.00 -8.01
CA LEU A 13 9.05 -9.32 -7.78
C LEU A 13 8.22 -9.79 -8.98
N ASP A 14 7.41 -8.91 -9.58
CA ASP A 14 6.60 -9.23 -10.75
C ASP A 14 7.46 -9.55 -11.99
N ALA A 15 8.62 -8.91 -12.12
CA ALA A 15 9.51 -9.11 -13.27
C ALA A 15 10.34 -10.39 -13.17
N ASN A 16 10.91 -10.67 -11.99
CA ASN A 16 11.94 -11.70 -11.83
C ASN A 16 11.45 -12.92 -11.02
N GLY A 17 10.25 -12.86 -10.41
CA GLY A 17 9.72 -13.91 -9.52
C GLY A 17 10.39 -13.96 -8.14
N ASP A 18 11.59 -13.39 -8.04
CA ASP A 18 12.34 -13.12 -6.83
C ASP A 18 12.83 -11.67 -6.84
N ALA A 19 12.84 -11.05 -5.66
CA ALA A 19 13.32 -9.69 -5.49
C ALA A 19 14.45 -9.71 -4.48
N VAL A 20 15.65 -9.53 -5.02
CA VAL A 20 16.90 -9.47 -4.28
C VAL A 20 17.53 -8.11 -4.55
N PHE A 21 17.90 -7.42 -3.48
CA PHE A 21 18.44 -6.06 -3.52
C PHE A 21 19.86 -6.08 -2.98
N GLY A 22 20.79 -5.42 -3.69
CA GLY A 22 22.16 -5.23 -3.22
C GLY A 22 22.32 -3.96 -2.38
N ARG A 23 23.50 -3.81 -1.75
CA ARG A 23 23.85 -2.65 -0.91
C ARG A 23 23.64 -1.31 -1.62
N GLU A 24 24.10 -1.19 -2.86
CA GLU A 24 23.99 0.05 -3.63
C GLU A 24 22.53 0.46 -3.84
N GLU A 25 21.67 -0.48 -4.23
CA GLU A 25 20.26 -0.20 -4.45
C GLU A 25 19.56 0.23 -3.16
N ILE A 26 19.84 -0.45 -2.04
CA ILE A 26 19.29 -0.09 -0.74
C ILE A 26 19.79 1.27 -0.26
N SER A 27 21.04 1.63 -0.55
CA SER A 27 21.59 2.94 -0.19
C SER A 27 20.87 4.10 -0.91
N ALA A 28 20.26 3.82 -2.07
CA ALA A 28 19.46 4.78 -2.82
C ALA A 28 18.01 4.92 -2.29
N TRP A 29 17.59 4.07 -1.35
CA TRP A 29 16.24 4.13 -0.79
C TRP A 29 16.08 5.35 0.13
N PRO A 30 14.84 5.88 0.27
CA PRO A 30 14.56 6.91 1.24
C PRO A 30 14.98 6.50 2.66
N LYS A 31 15.55 7.45 3.40
CA LYS A 31 16.02 7.24 4.77
C LYS A 31 14.94 6.61 5.66
N GLY A 32 15.26 5.52 6.35
CA GLY A 32 14.35 4.83 7.26
C GLY A 32 13.48 3.76 6.61
N ASP A 33 13.41 3.69 5.28
CA ASP A 33 12.58 2.67 4.61
C ASP A 33 13.22 1.27 4.65
N PHE A 34 14.54 1.20 4.55
CA PHE A 34 15.27 -0.07 4.67
C PHE A 34 15.14 -0.64 6.09
N GLU A 35 15.40 0.18 7.11
CA GLU A 35 15.29 -0.22 8.51
C GLU A 35 13.86 -0.63 8.86
N GLU A 36 12.87 0.09 8.32
CA GLU A 36 11.47 -0.27 8.49
C GLU A 36 11.13 -1.59 7.78
N ALA A 37 11.64 -1.84 6.58
CA ALA A 37 11.44 -3.08 5.83
C ALA A 37 12.05 -4.29 6.56
N LEU A 38 13.23 -4.13 7.15
CA LEU A 38 13.84 -5.12 8.04
C LEU A 38 13.00 -5.32 9.32
N ARG A 39 12.60 -4.23 9.98
CA ARG A 39 11.83 -4.27 11.23
C ARG A 39 10.49 -4.99 11.09
N ILE A 40 9.80 -4.81 9.96
CA ILE A 40 8.55 -5.52 9.68
C ILE A 40 8.75 -6.95 9.15
N GLY A 41 10.00 -7.37 8.94
CA GLY A 41 10.39 -8.68 8.41
C GLY A 41 10.08 -8.88 6.93
N LEU A 42 9.96 -7.79 6.16
CA LEU A 42 9.70 -7.87 4.73
C LEU A 42 10.97 -8.22 3.95
N LEU A 43 12.11 -7.73 4.42
CA LEU A 43 13.43 -8.09 3.90
C LEU A 43 14.14 -9.01 4.90
N GLU A 44 14.90 -9.96 4.37
CA GLU A 44 15.81 -10.83 5.11
C GLU A 44 17.17 -10.88 4.41
N GLU A 45 18.24 -11.11 5.17
CA GLU A 45 19.57 -11.29 4.59
C GLU A 45 19.59 -12.51 3.69
N ALA A 46 20.13 -12.33 2.48
CA ALA A 46 20.28 -13.36 1.48
C ALA A 46 21.75 -13.82 1.41
N ALA A 47 22.02 -14.85 0.60
CA ALA A 47 23.38 -15.25 0.31
C ALA A 47 24.18 -14.07 -0.29
N PRO A 48 25.47 -13.91 0.03
CA PRO A 48 26.32 -12.87 -0.56
C PRO A 48 26.29 -12.89 -2.10
N ALA A 49 26.54 -11.76 -2.74
CA ALA A 49 26.65 -11.69 -4.19
C ALA A 49 27.81 -12.55 -4.70
N GLU A 50 27.55 -13.39 -5.70
CA GLU A 50 28.54 -14.23 -6.38
C GLU A 50 29.19 -13.51 -7.57
N GLU A 51 28.57 -12.42 -8.03
CA GLU A 51 29.07 -11.56 -9.09
C GLU A 51 28.99 -10.10 -8.63
N VAL A 52 29.97 -9.30 -9.02
CA VAL A 52 30.01 -7.86 -8.70
C VAL A 52 30.60 -7.09 -9.88
N VAL A 53 30.19 -5.82 -9.99
CA VAL A 53 30.86 -4.89 -10.90
C VAL A 53 32.24 -4.58 -10.33
N CYS A 54 33.29 -4.90 -11.10
CA CYS A 54 34.67 -4.72 -10.69
C CYS A 54 34.97 -3.22 -10.44
N PRO A 55 35.40 -2.84 -9.22
CA PRO A 55 35.76 -1.45 -8.91
C PRO A 55 37.22 -1.13 -9.28
N GLY A 56 37.98 -2.10 -9.80
CA GLY A 56 39.42 -1.96 -10.03
C GLY A 56 39.80 -1.23 -11.31
N CYS A 57 38.87 -1.11 -12.28
CA CYS A 57 39.08 -0.39 -13.53
C CYS A 57 37.82 0.36 -13.96
N GLU A 58 38.00 1.26 -14.93
CA GLU A 58 36.92 2.11 -15.47
C GLU A 58 35.95 1.35 -16.38
N GLU A 59 36.26 0.08 -16.72
CA GLU A 59 35.47 -0.75 -17.63
C GLU A 59 34.19 -1.32 -16.98
N ALA A 60 34.06 -1.22 -15.65
CA ALA A 60 32.87 -1.68 -14.90
C ALA A 60 32.40 -3.10 -15.30
N CYS A 61 33.36 -4.02 -15.45
CA CYS A 61 33.07 -5.40 -15.84
C CYS A 61 32.32 -6.14 -14.74
N LEU A 62 31.33 -6.97 -15.11
CA LEU A 62 30.72 -7.93 -14.20
C LEU A 62 31.67 -9.13 -14.06
N GLU A 63 32.14 -9.39 -12.85
CA GLU A 63 33.14 -10.43 -12.56
C GLU A 63 32.65 -11.32 -11.42
N GLU A 64 33.07 -12.60 -11.46
CA GLU A 64 32.80 -13.57 -10.39
C GLU A 64 33.62 -13.25 -9.13
N VAL A 65 32.98 -13.36 -7.97
CA VAL A 65 33.57 -13.09 -6.67
C VAL A 65 34.20 -14.35 -6.11
N HIS A 66 35.49 -14.27 -5.79
CA HIS A 66 36.21 -15.34 -5.11
C HIS A 66 36.30 -15.05 -3.61
N PHE A 67 35.86 -16.01 -2.80
CA PHE A 67 35.93 -15.95 -1.35
C PHE A 67 37.13 -16.73 -0.82
N VAL A 68 37.84 -16.13 0.14
CA VAL A 68 38.85 -16.79 0.97
C VAL A 68 38.33 -16.78 2.39
N TYR A 69 37.85 -17.93 2.85
CA TYR A 69 37.35 -18.11 4.21
C TYR A 69 38.50 -18.32 5.17
N GLY A 70 38.53 -17.55 6.26
CA GLY A 70 39.44 -17.80 7.38
C GLY A 70 38.78 -18.60 8.49
N ASP A 71 39.54 -18.87 9.56
CA ASP A 71 39.04 -19.62 10.73
C ASP A 71 37.95 -18.87 11.50
N ARG A 72 37.92 -17.53 11.36
CA ARG A 72 36.89 -16.66 11.94
C ARG A 72 36.19 -15.83 10.85
N PRO A 73 34.94 -15.40 11.09
CA PRO A 73 34.20 -14.58 10.13
C PRO A 73 34.98 -13.32 9.70
N GLU A 74 35.64 -12.64 10.63
CA GLU A 74 36.45 -11.45 10.38
C GLU A 74 37.68 -11.67 9.48
N ASP A 75 38.12 -12.93 9.32
CA ASP A 75 39.25 -13.28 8.47
C ASP A 75 38.82 -13.56 7.02
N THR A 76 37.51 -13.59 6.76
CA THR A 76 36.96 -13.81 5.41
C THR A 76 37.26 -12.62 4.52
N ARG A 77 37.68 -12.89 3.27
CA ARG A 77 37.98 -11.86 2.28
C ARG A 77 37.39 -12.24 0.94
N ALA A 78 37.00 -11.23 0.17
CA ALA A 78 36.54 -11.40 -1.19
C ALA A 78 37.44 -10.63 -2.16
N TYR A 79 37.58 -11.15 -3.37
CA TYR A 79 38.26 -10.47 -4.47
C TYR A 79 37.69 -10.90 -5.82
N VAL A 80 37.87 -10.07 -6.84
CA VAL A 80 37.69 -10.45 -8.25
C VAL A 80 39.04 -10.46 -8.96
N ILE A 81 39.12 -11.15 -10.10
CA ILE A 81 40.32 -11.17 -10.94
C ILE A 81 40.01 -10.37 -12.21
N CYS A 82 40.73 -9.27 -12.44
CA CYS A 82 40.59 -8.52 -13.68
C CYS A 82 41.25 -9.29 -14.84
N GLY A 83 40.43 -9.85 -15.74
CA GLY A 83 40.91 -10.51 -16.95
C GLY A 83 41.15 -9.57 -18.14
N ARG A 84 40.83 -8.28 -18.00
CA ARG A 84 40.91 -7.29 -19.09
C ARG A 84 42.24 -6.55 -19.17
N ARG A 85 42.90 -6.40 -18.02
CA ARG A 85 44.12 -5.60 -17.86
C ARG A 85 45.15 -6.41 -17.07
N ASP A 86 46.29 -6.61 -17.71
CA ASP A 86 47.37 -7.44 -17.15
C ASP A 86 48.08 -6.78 -15.95
N ASP A 87 47.87 -5.48 -15.72
CA ASP A 87 48.49 -4.70 -14.64
C ASP A 87 47.68 -4.63 -13.33
N ILE A 88 46.44 -5.12 -13.32
CA ILE A 88 45.54 -5.03 -12.15
C ILE A 88 45.53 -6.34 -11.36
N GLY A 89 45.35 -7.49 -12.03
CA GLY A 89 45.30 -8.79 -11.36
C GLY A 89 44.13 -8.91 -10.36
N ARG A 90 44.42 -9.15 -9.07
CA ARG A 90 43.40 -9.34 -8.03
C ARG A 90 42.94 -8.01 -7.44
N VAL A 91 41.64 -7.78 -7.47
CA VAL A 91 41.01 -6.58 -6.91
C VAL A 91 40.24 -6.97 -5.65
N PRO A 92 40.60 -6.45 -4.47
CA PRO A 92 39.87 -6.75 -3.23
C PRO A 92 38.46 -6.16 -3.28
N ILE A 93 37.47 -6.93 -2.84
CA ILE A 93 36.08 -6.51 -2.71
C ILE A 93 35.71 -6.45 -1.23
N PRO A 94 35.28 -5.29 -0.71
CA PRO A 94 34.72 -5.18 0.62
C PRO A 94 33.48 -6.08 0.77
N LEU A 95 33.41 -6.86 1.85
CA LEU A 95 32.33 -7.83 2.05
C LEU A 95 30.95 -7.19 2.14
N ASP A 96 30.86 -5.95 2.65
CA ASP A 96 29.62 -5.20 2.73
C ASP A 96 29.05 -4.84 1.36
N MET A 97 29.86 -4.74 0.31
CA MET A 97 29.36 -4.58 -1.06
C MET A 97 28.62 -5.81 -1.57
N LEU A 98 28.90 -6.98 -0.98
CA LEU A 98 28.31 -8.26 -1.36
C LEU A 98 27.03 -8.56 -0.58
N ASP A 99 26.67 -7.72 0.39
CA ASP A 99 25.44 -7.87 1.15
C ASP A 99 24.22 -7.81 0.21
N ARG A 100 23.36 -8.81 0.34
CA ARG A 100 22.09 -8.89 -0.39
C ARG A 100 20.93 -9.11 0.56
N TRP A 101 19.78 -8.59 0.19
CA TRP A 101 18.53 -8.77 0.93
C TRP A 101 17.43 -9.26 0.00
N ALA A 102 16.79 -10.36 0.37
CA ALA A 102 15.67 -10.94 -0.36
C ALA A 102 14.33 -10.56 0.30
N ILE A 103 13.26 -10.56 -0.50
CA ILE A 103 11.91 -10.46 0.05
C ILE A 103 11.52 -11.77 0.72
N ASN A 104 11.02 -11.66 1.96
CA ASN A 104 10.27 -12.73 2.59
C ASN A 104 8.85 -12.81 1.99
N LYS A 105 8.65 -13.75 1.05
CA LYS A 105 7.38 -13.92 0.32
C LYS A 105 6.19 -14.15 1.26
N SER A 106 6.38 -14.95 2.31
CA SER A 106 5.31 -15.24 3.29
C SER A 106 4.85 -14.00 4.04
N ARG A 107 5.79 -13.10 4.36
CA ARG A 107 5.49 -11.83 5.01
C ARG A 107 4.79 -10.88 4.06
N LEU A 108 5.24 -10.83 2.81
CA LEU A 108 4.59 -10.04 1.76
C LEU A 108 3.14 -10.48 1.55
N GLU A 109 2.87 -11.78 1.43
CA GLU A 109 1.52 -12.32 1.32
C GLU A 109 0.64 -11.94 2.52
N THR A 110 1.20 -11.99 3.73
CA THR A 110 0.49 -11.59 4.94
C THR A 110 0.13 -10.10 4.91
N LEU A 111 1.06 -9.25 4.48
CA LEU A 111 0.82 -7.81 4.31
C LEU A 111 -0.21 -7.55 3.21
N GLN A 112 -0.13 -8.25 2.08
CA GLN A 112 -1.10 -8.17 0.98
C GLN A 112 -2.49 -8.63 1.42
N ARG A 113 -2.61 -9.69 2.22
CA ARG A 113 -3.89 -10.13 2.80
C ARG A 113 -4.43 -9.14 3.82
N GLY A 114 -3.56 -8.49 4.59
CA GLY A 114 -3.92 -7.40 5.49
C GLY A 114 -4.43 -6.16 4.75
N MET A 115 -3.80 -5.81 3.62
CA MET A 115 -4.20 -4.71 2.74
C MET A 115 -5.39 -5.06 1.82
N GLY A 116 -5.57 -6.34 1.53
CA GLY A 116 -6.63 -6.92 0.70
C GLY A 116 -8.00 -6.92 1.37
N ARG A 117 -8.08 -6.54 2.65
CA ARG A 117 -9.33 -6.00 3.21
C ARG A 117 -9.57 -4.62 2.61
N LYS A 118 -10.10 -4.57 1.37
CA LYS A 118 -11.17 -3.62 1.12
C LYS A 118 -12.18 -3.91 2.22
N LYS A 119 -12.34 -3.03 3.20
CA LYS A 119 -13.54 -3.09 4.06
C LYS A 119 -14.70 -3.11 3.07
N GLU A 120 -15.36 -4.25 2.90
CA GLU A 120 -16.73 -4.25 2.42
C GLU A 120 -17.44 -3.31 3.39
N GLU A 121 -17.77 -2.12 2.90
CA GLU A 121 -18.43 -1.15 3.74
C GLU A 121 -19.81 -1.73 4.02
N GLU A 122 -20.09 -2.00 5.30
CA GLU A 122 -21.37 -2.59 5.66
C GLU A 122 -22.51 -1.80 5.02
N PRO A 123 -23.47 -2.48 4.41
CA PRO A 123 -24.54 -1.82 3.70
C PRO A 123 -25.31 -0.96 4.70
N VAL A 124 -25.21 0.36 4.54
CA VAL A 124 -25.84 1.31 5.44
C VAL A 124 -27.28 1.57 5.01
N SER A 125 -28.13 1.89 5.99
CA SER A 125 -29.43 2.45 5.66
C SER A 125 -29.25 3.85 5.06
N MET A 126 -30.16 4.25 4.15
CA MET A 126 -30.15 5.61 3.60
C MET A 126 -30.20 6.68 4.70
N ARG A 127 -30.96 6.42 5.77
CA ARG A 127 -31.04 7.32 6.94
C ARG A 127 -29.68 7.48 7.63
N GLY A 128 -28.98 6.39 7.92
CA GLY A 128 -27.67 6.43 8.57
C GLY A 128 -26.61 7.15 7.71
N PHE A 129 -26.64 6.94 6.40
CA PHE A 129 -25.76 7.65 5.46
C PHE A 129 -26.02 9.17 5.47
N ILE A 130 -27.30 9.55 5.48
CA ILE A 130 -27.73 10.94 5.48
C ILE A 130 -27.38 11.63 6.82
N GLU A 131 -27.63 10.98 7.96
CA GLU A 131 -27.30 11.54 9.29
C GLU A 131 -25.79 11.82 9.41
N GLN A 132 -24.95 10.94 8.86
CA GLN A 132 -23.49 11.10 8.84
C GLN A 132 -23.00 12.22 7.92
N HIS A 133 -23.72 12.51 6.84
CA HIS A 133 -23.25 13.43 5.78
C HIS A 133 -24.02 14.75 5.66
N CYS A 134 -25.19 14.88 6.30
CA CYS A 134 -26.04 16.07 6.22
C CYS A 134 -26.27 16.82 7.54
N LEU A 135 -26.11 16.20 8.72
CA LEU A 135 -26.46 16.88 9.97
C LEU A 135 -25.24 17.54 10.65
N PRO A 136 -25.26 18.86 10.91
CA PRO A 136 -24.28 19.50 11.77
C PRO A 136 -24.51 19.08 13.23
N VAL A 137 -23.46 18.59 13.87
CA VAL A 137 -23.43 18.11 15.26
C VAL A 137 -23.78 19.27 16.22
N GLY A 138 -24.98 19.26 16.79
CA GLY A 138 -25.37 20.24 17.82
C GLY A 138 -26.78 20.01 18.40
N PRO A 139 -26.93 19.82 19.72
CA PRO A 139 -28.20 19.42 20.35
C PRO A 139 -29.29 20.51 20.38
N GLY A 140 -28.94 21.79 20.19
CA GLY A 140 -29.90 22.90 20.30
C GLY A 140 -30.77 23.16 19.06
N ARG A 141 -30.37 22.70 17.87
CA ARG A 141 -31.09 22.94 16.60
C ARG A 141 -32.08 21.83 16.22
N ALA A 142 -31.93 20.64 16.80
CA ALA A 142 -32.75 19.47 16.46
C ALA A 142 -34.24 19.63 16.85
N GLN A 143 -34.53 20.28 17.98
CA GLN A 143 -35.91 20.45 18.48
C GLN A 143 -36.72 21.45 17.64
N GLN A 144 -36.09 22.53 17.17
CA GLN A 144 -36.72 23.58 16.35
C GLN A 144 -36.93 23.11 14.89
N LEU A 145 -36.05 22.23 14.39
CA LEU A 145 -36.23 21.56 13.11
C LEU A 145 -37.45 20.63 13.13
N ALA A 146 -37.61 19.82 14.18
CA ALA A 146 -38.66 18.80 14.28
C ALA A 146 -40.08 19.38 14.17
N THR A 147 -40.31 20.58 14.70
CA THR A 147 -41.60 21.27 14.63
C THR A 147 -41.90 21.85 13.24
N ARG A 148 -40.85 22.30 12.51
CA ARG A 148 -40.97 22.77 11.12
C ARG A 148 -41.19 21.65 10.12
N ILE A 149 -40.49 20.52 10.31
CA ILE A 149 -40.63 19.30 9.49
C ILE A 149 -42.08 18.79 9.49
N LEU A 150 -42.76 18.80 10.64
CA LEU A 150 -44.16 18.36 10.74
C LEU A 150 -45.15 19.28 10.00
N GLN A 151 -44.83 20.57 9.83
CA GLN A 151 -45.67 21.51 9.08
C GLN A 151 -45.44 21.42 7.56
N GLU A 152 -44.22 21.11 7.12
CA GLU A 152 -43.82 21.13 5.71
C GLU A 152 -43.93 19.77 4.99
N ALA A 153 -44.01 18.66 5.72
CA ALA A 153 -44.32 17.31 5.20
C ALA A 153 -45.70 17.20 4.49
N ARG A 154 -46.48 18.28 4.45
CA ARG A 154 -47.72 18.39 3.67
C ARG A 154 -47.50 18.65 2.17
N ARG A 155 -46.26 18.88 1.71
CA ARG A 155 -45.94 19.10 0.29
C ARG A 155 -45.29 17.86 -0.33
N THR A 156 -45.78 17.43 -1.49
CA THR A 156 -45.35 16.21 -2.16
C THR A 156 -43.93 16.36 -2.74
N PRO A 157 -42.95 15.54 -2.33
CA PRO A 157 -41.56 15.69 -2.79
C PRO A 157 -41.33 15.12 -4.20
N PRO A 158 -40.31 15.61 -4.93
CA PRO A 158 -39.92 15.07 -6.23
C PRO A 158 -39.40 13.63 -6.13
N ARG A 159 -39.77 12.77 -7.10
CA ARG A 159 -39.41 11.34 -7.11
C ARG A 159 -37.92 11.14 -7.39
N LEU A 160 -37.14 10.85 -6.35
CA LEU A 160 -35.74 10.45 -6.46
C LEU A 160 -35.59 8.97 -6.84
N ARG A 161 -34.82 8.67 -7.89
CA ARG A 161 -34.41 7.29 -8.20
C ARG A 161 -33.23 6.87 -7.33
N LEU A 162 -33.49 5.94 -6.41
CA LEU A 162 -32.48 5.31 -5.56
C LEU A 162 -31.64 4.29 -6.34
N PRO A 163 -30.41 3.98 -5.89
CA PRO A 163 -29.64 2.88 -6.46
C PRO A 163 -30.32 1.52 -6.19
N PRO A 164 -29.92 0.44 -6.86
CA PRO A 164 -30.38 -0.90 -6.52
C PRO A 164 -30.03 -1.21 -5.05
N SER A 165 -31.01 -1.72 -4.31
CA SER A 165 -30.83 -2.14 -2.91
C SER A 165 -30.18 -3.51 -2.87
N THR A 166 -29.34 -3.76 -1.89
CA THR A 166 -28.60 -5.03 -1.75
C THR A 166 -29.44 -6.18 -1.19
N ASN A 167 -30.59 -5.90 -0.56
CA ASN A 167 -31.45 -6.96 -0.02
C ASN A 167 -32.51 -7.48 -1.00
N LYS A 168 -32.45 -8.79 -1.30
CA LYS A 168 -33.58 -9.63 -1.73
C LYS A 168 -34.17 -10.33 -0.50
N ALA A 169 -35.49 -10.20 -0.32
CA ALA A 169 -36.39 -11.10 0.40
C ALA A 169 -36.03 -11.50 1.86
N THR A 170 -36.38 -10.66 2.83
CA THR A 170 -36.77 -11.12 4.18
C THR A 170 -37.73 -10.11 4.78
N GLY A 171 -39.05 -10.35 4.63
CA GLY A 171 -40.20 -9.90 5.45
C GLY A 171 -40.34 -8.46 5.99
N ASN A 172 -39.31 -7.62 5.96
CA ASN A 172 -39.21 -6.34 6.61
C ASN A 172 -38.52 -5.37 5.64
N ARG A 173 -39.26 -4.35 5.19
CA ARG A 173 -38.98 -3.51 4.01
C ARG A 173 -37.81 -2.52 4.17
N LYS A 174 -36.73 -2.89 4.88
CA LYS A 174 -35.56 -2.01 5.00
C LYS A 174 -34.64 -2.22 3.79
N LYS A 175 -34.53 -1.18 2.97
CA LYS A 175 -33.60 -1.13 1.84
C LYS A 175 -32.24 -0.65 2.33
N PHE A 176 -31.20 -1.37 1.94
CA PHE A 176 -29.82 -1.01 2.25
C PHE A 176 -29.07 -0.79 0.95
N PHE A 177 -28.08 0.10 1.00
CA PHE A 177 -27.34 0.52 -0.18
C PHE A 177 -25.86 0.43 0.12
N HIS A 178 -25.09 0.09 -0.90
CA HIS A 178 -23.64 0.14 -0.78
C HIS A 178 -23.20 1.61 -0.68
N PRO A 179 -22.34 2.00 0.28
CA PRO A 179 -22.00 3.41 0.48
C PRO A 179 -21.24 4.04 -0.69
N SER A 180 -20.51 3.25 -1.50
CA SER A 180 -19.91 3.75 -2.75
C SER A 180 -20.95 4.20 -3.78
N ASP A 181 -22.08 3.49 -3.91
CA ASP A 181 -23.16 3.84 -4.84
C ASP A 181 -23.87 5.13 -4.41
N LEU A 182 -24.05 5.31 -3.10
CA LEU A 182 -24.60 6.52 -2.51
C LEU A 182 -23.66 7.71 -2.73
N ARG A 183 -22.35 7.53 -2.54
CA ARG A 183 -21.33 8.57 -2.78
C ARG A 183 -21.21 8.95 -4.26
N ALA A 184 -21.22 7.98 -5.17
CA ALA A 184 -21.16 8.24 -6.61
C ALA A 184 -22.36 9.09 -7.09
N ARG A 185 -23.53 8.90 -6.48
CA ARG A 185 -24.75 9.66 -6.81
C ARG A 185 -24.96 10.90 -5.93
N TRP A 186 -24.12 11.10 -4.91
CA TRP A 186 -24.24 12.18 -3.94
C TRP A 186 -24.28 13.58 -4.56
N PRO A 187 -23.51 13.93 -5.60
CA PRO A 187 -23.62 15.25 -6.23
C PRO A 187 -25.01 15.53 -6.79
N ARG A 188 -25.68 14.52 -7.35
CA ARG A 188 -27.08 14.63 -7.81
C ARG A 188 -28.03 14.73 -6.64
N TYR A 189 -27.86 13.89 -5.60
CA TYR A 189 -28.69 13.97 -4.40
C TYR A 189 -28.58 15.32 -3.71
N LYS A 190 -27.38 15.90 -3.61
CA LYS A 190 -27.12 17.22 -3.03
C LYS A 190 -27.86 18.36 -3.75
N GLN A 191 -28.16 18.24 -5.04
CA GLN A 191 -28.97 19.24 -5.76
C GLN A 191 -30.46 19.18 -5.39
N VAL A 192 -30.94 18.01 -4.96
CA VAL A 192 -32.34 17.78 -4.59
C VAL A 192 -32.55 17.83 -3.07
N VAL A 193 -31.51 17.62 -2.26
CA VAL A 193 -31.52 17.75 -0.80
C VAL A 193 -32.07 19.11 -0.33
N PRO A 194 -31.77 20.26 -0.96
CA PRO A 194 -32.39 21.54 -0.61
C PRO A 194 -33.91 21.60 -0.80
N THR A 195 -34.47 20.69 -1.60
CA THR A 195 -35.90 20.52 -1.89
C THR A 195 -36.52 19.32 -1.19
N LEU A 196 -35.72 18.55 -0.43
CA LEU A 196 -36.20 17.50 0.48
C LEU A 196 -36.35 18.14 1.86
N PRO A 197 -37.58 18.37 2.34
CA PRO A 197 -37.83 19.10 3.58
C PRO A 197 -37.33 18.39 4.86
N ASP A 198 -36.82 17.17 4.74
CA ASP A 198 -36.37 16.35 5.87
C ASP A 198 -34.89 16.59 6.28
N LEU A 199 -34.15 17.45 5.56
CA LEU A 199 -32.67 17.54 5.69
C LEU A 199 -32.04 18.93 5.78
N LYS A 200 -32.80 19.94 6.21
CA LYS A 200 -32.25 21.24 6.58
C LYS A 200 -32.52 21.57 8.02
#